data_AF-A0A4Y2AGY3-F1
#
_entry.id   AF-A0A4Y2AGY3-F1
#
_cell.length_a   1.000
_cell.length_b   1.000
_cell.length_c   1.000
_cell.angle_alpha   90.00
_cell.angle_beta   90.00
_cell.angle_gamma   90.00
#
_symmetry.space_group_name_H-M   'P 1'
#
loop_
_entity.id
_entity.type
_entity.pdbx_description
1 polymer ?
#
loop_
_entity_poly.entity_id
_entity_poly.type
_entity_poly.pdbx_seq_one_letter_code
_entity_poly.pdbx_strand_id
1 'polypeptide(L)'
;MRNQILLALSVGKHFVERSPVWEMENLTLDQDIPVDNSLSQYTGGLVKVEKDMSSISFGPTPMPELAHFTLALESCSHQDPDFIAFCVLNTMMGGGGSFSAGGPGKGMYTRLYTNVLNRYH
;
A
#
# COMPACT_ATOMS: atom_id res chain seq x y z
N MET A 1 -32.64 -17.20 -7.16
CA MET A 1 -31.92 -18.46 -7.47
C MET A 1 -31.15 -18.44 -8.80
N ARG A 2 -31.69 -17.95 -9.94
CA ARG A 2 -30.97 -17.95 -11.24
C ARG A 2 -29.62 -17.21 -11.27
N ASN A 3 -29.47 -16.08 -10.58
CA ASN A 3 -28.23 -15.29 -10.62
C ASN A 3 -27.06 -15.93 -9.85
N GLN A 4 -27.32 -16.74 -8.82
CA GLN A 4 -26.26 -17.43 -8.08
C GLN A 4 -25.64 -18.57 -8.90
N ILE A 5 -26.45 -19.24 -9.74
CA ILE A 5 -25.97 -20.29 -10.64
C ILE A 5 -25.09 -19.70 -11.75
N LEU A 6 -25.45 -18.54 -12.31
CA LEU A 6 -24.64 -17.85 -13.31
C LEU A 6 -23.28 -17.38 -12.75
N LEU A 7 -23.26 -16.90 -11.51
CA LEU A 7 -22.01 -16.53 -10.84
C LEU A 7 -21.10 -17.75 -10.63
N ALA A 8 -21.65 -18.86 -10.14
CA ALA A 8 -20.89 -20.10 -9.93
C ALA A 8 -20.29 -20.65 -11.25
N LEU A 9 -21.06 -20.63 -12.33
CA LEU A 9 -20.58 -21.03 -13.66
C LEU A 9 -19.50 -20.08 -14.21
N SER A 10 -19.64 -18.77 -13.97
CA SER A 10 -18.64 -17.77 -14.38
C SER A 10 -17.32 -17.92 -13.60
N VAL A 11 -17.40 -18.17 -12.29
CA VAL A 11 -16.23 -18.43 -11.45
C VAL A 11 -15.53 -19.72 -11.87
N GLY A 12 -16.28 -20.80 -12.14
CA GLY A 12 -15.71 -22.05 -12.65
C GLY A 12 -14.92 -21.81 -13.94
N LYS A 13 -15.54 -21.17 -14.93
CA LYS A 13 -14.93 -20.91 -16.23
C LYS A 13 -13.69 -19.99 -16.17
N HIS A 14 -13.74 -18.93 -15.38
CA HIS A 14 -12.70 -17.89 -15.42
C HIS A 14 -11.63 -18.03 -14.34
N PHE A 15 -11.90 -18.74 -13.26
CA PHE A 15 -11.04 -18.82 -12.09
C PHE A 15 -10.55 -20.23 -11.78
N VAL A 16 -11.28 -21.27 -12.17
CA VAL A 16 -10.91 -22.68 -11.90
C VAL A 16 -10.35 -23.35 -13.16
N GLU A 17 -11.00 -23.17 -14.30
CA GLU A 17 -10.59 -23.82 -15.57
C GLU A 17 -9.48 -23.07 -16.30
N ARG A 18 -9.29 -21.78 -16.02
CA ARG A 18 -8.24 -20.98 -16.64
C ARG A 18 -6.96 -21.18 -15.84
N SER A 19 -5.95 -21.80 -16.46
CA SER A 19 -4.60 -21.84 -15.88
C SER A 19 -4.15 -20.41 -15.54
N PRO A 20 -3.49 -20.22 -14.40
CA PRO A 20 -3.01 -18.90 -14.03
C PRO A 20 -1.89 -18.44 -14.97
N VAL A 21 -1.75 -17.12 -15.11
CA VAL A 21 -0.85 -16.49 -16.09
C VAL A 21 0.62 -16.92 -15.88
N TRP A 22 1.03 -17.14 -14.63
CA TRP A 22 2.39 -17.59 -14.28
C TRP A 22 2.70 -19.06 -14.65
N GLU A 23 1.70 -19.85 -15.02
CA GLU A 23 1.90 -21.20 -15.59
C GLU A 23 1.89 -21.19 -17.13
N MET A 24 1.22 -20.22 -17.76
CA MET A 24 1.04 -20.17 -19.21
C MET A 24 2.15 -19.43 -19.93
N GLU A 25 2.67 -18.37 -19.32
CA GLU A 25 3.82 -17.66 -19.82
C GLU A 25 5.03 -18.14 -19.00
N ASN A 26 6.21 -18.28 -19.63
CA ASN A 26 7.50 -18.46 -18.93
C ASN A 26 7.88 -17.17 -18.17
N LEU A 27 6.94 -16.65 -17.35
CA LEU A 27 7.10 -15.58 -16.38
C LEU A 27 7.80 -16.09 -15.13
N THR A 28 7.97 -17.41 -14.99
CA THR A 28 9.02 -17.93 -14.13
C THR A 28 10.32 -17.38 -14.68
N LEU A 29 10.87 -16.39 -13.96
CA LEU A 29 12.27 -16.01 -14.02
C LEU A 29 13.12 -17.25 -14.33
N ASP A 30 14.11 -17.12 -15.22
CA ASP A 30 15.01 -18.22 -15.60
C ASP A 30 15.27 -19.13 -14.39
N GLN A 31 15.01 -20.43 -14.52
CA GLN A 31 15.08 -21.39 -13.40
C GLN A 31 16.46 -21.43 -12.73
N ASP A 32 17.46 -20.80 -13.36
CA ASP A 32 18.83 -20.65 -12.91
C ASP A 32 19.08 -19.40 -12.04
N ILE A 33 18.07 -18.57 -11.71
CA ILE A 33 18.28 -17.50 -10.72
C ILE A 33 18.44 -18.14 -9.34
N PRO A 34 19.64 -18.07 -8.72
CA PRO A 34 19.84 -18.63 -7.39
C PRO A 34 18.95 -17.87 -6.40
N VAL A 35 18.28 -18.63 -5.52
CA VAL A 35 17.51 -18.04 -4.42
C VAL A 35 18.44 -17.18 -3.57
N ASP A 36 18.10 -15.90 -3.43
CA ASP A 36 18.83 -15.01 -2.55
C ASP A 36 18.56 -15.39 -1.09
N ASN A 37 19.61 -15.79 -0.39
CA ASN A 37 19.59 -16.12 1.04
C ASN A 37 20.17 -14.99 1.90
N SER A 38 20.41 -13.81 1.31
CA SER A 38 20.86 -12.64 2.04
C SER A 38 19.79 -12.17 3.02
N LEU A 39 20.22 -11.62 4.15
CA LEU A 39 19.32 -11.03 5.12
C LEU A 39 18.90 -9.64 4.62
N SER A 40 17.60 -9.40 4.53
CA SER A 40 17.08 -8.06 4.29
C SER A 40 17.39 -7.19 5.50
N GLN A 41 18.35 -6.28 5.36
CA GLN A 41 18.79 -5.39 6.43
C GLN A 41 18.42 -3.95 6.09
N TYR A 42 17.77 -3.27 7.03
CA TYR A 42 17.53 -1.84 6.91
C TYR A 42 18.85 -1.08 7.12
N THR A 43 19.37 -0.49 6.05
CA THR A 43 20.63 0.28 6.08
C THR A 43 20.43 1.76 6.41
N GLY A 44 19.18 2.23 6.36
CA GLY A 44 18.86 3.66 6.38
C GLY A 44 19.38 4.40 5.15
N GLY A 45 19.15 5.71 5.11
CA GLY A 45 19.63 6.57 4.04
C GLY A 45 18.65 7.69 3.70
N LEU A 46 19.04 8.51 2.73
CA LEU A 46 18.23 9.60 2.22
C LEU A 46 18.32 9.64 0.70
N VAL A 47 17.16 9.60 0.07
CA VAL A 47 17.02 9.82 -1.37
C VAL A 47 16.16 11.05 -1.56
N LYS A 48 16.70 12.05 -2.24
CA LYS A 48 15.98 13.27 -2.62
C LYS A 48 15.91 13.33 -4.13
N VAL A 49 14.70 13.48 -4.65
CA VAL A 49 14.44 13.66 -6.08
C VAL A 49 13.75 14.99 -6.28
N GLU A 50 14.36 15.84 -7.09
CA GLU A 50 13.72 17.07 -7.57
C GLU A 50 12.90 16.75 -8.81
N LYS A 51 11.62 17.11 -8.79
CA LYS A 51 10.69 16.83 -9.88
C LYS A 51 9.83 18.06 -10.13
N ASP A 52 9.77 18.48 -11.38
CA ASP A 52 8.84 19.52 -11.83
C ASP A 52 7.41 18.93 -11.84
N MET A 53 6.54 19.51 -11.02
CA MET A 53 5.17 19.05 -10.83
C MET A 53 4.16 19.83 -11.69
N SER A 54 4.60 20.79 -12.49
CA SER A 54 3.74 21.66 -13.32
C SER A 54 2.84 20.90 -14.30
N SER A 55 3.24 19.70 -14.72
CA SER A 55 2.54 18.88 -15.72
C SER A 55 1.66 17.77 -15.15
N ILE A 56 1.58 17.61 -13.82
CA ILE A 56 0.99 16.40 -13.20
C ILE A 56 -0.49 16.58 -12.80
N SER A 57 -1.03 17.79 -12.84
CA SER A 57 -2.44 18.04 -12.54
C SER A 57 -3.34 17.95 -13.79
N PHE A 58 -3.67 16.73 -14.22
CA PHE A 58 -4.64 16.50 -15.31
C PHE A 58 -6.11 16.49 -14.84
N GLY A 59 -6.38 16.78 -13.57
CA GLY A 59 -7.72 16.76 -12.97
C GLY A 59 -8.36 18.14 -12.77
N PRO A 60 -9.69 18.23 -12.55
CA PRO A 60 -10.41 19.50 -12.38
C PRO A 60 -10.05 20.25 -11.08
N THR A 61 -9.42 19.58 -10.12
CA THR A 61 -8.85 20.18 -8.91
C THR A 61 -7.33 20.13 -9.02
N PRO A 62 -6.64 21.25 -9.29
CA PRO A 62 -5.18 21.27 -9.34
C PRO A 62 -4.63 20.87 -7.97
N MET A 63 -3.83 19.80 -7.93
CA MET A 63 -3.11 19.41 -6.73
C MET A 63 -2.02 20.46 -6.50
N PRO A 64 -1.91 21.07 -5.30
CA PRO A 64 -0.88 22.07 -5.04
C PRO A 64 0.51 21.47 -5.23
N GLU A 65 1.44 22.29 -5.72
CA GLU A 65 2.85 21.95 -5.87
C GLU A 65 3.50 21.87 -4.49
N LEU A 66 3.45 20.68 -3.89
CA LEU A 66 4.00 20.41 -2.56
C LEU A 66 5.08 19.33 -2.66
N ALA A 67 6.03 19.40 -1.73
CA ALA A 67 7.02 18.35 -1.55
C ALA A 67 6.37 17.13 -0.87
N HIS A 68 6.59 15.96 -1.44
CA HIS A 68 6.25 14.68 -0.81
C HIS A 68 7.52 14.07 -0.23
N PHE A 69 7.47 13.66 1.04
CA PHE A 69 8.56 12.91 1.67
C PHE A 69 7.98 11.72 2.43
N THR A 70 8.77 10.67 2.53
CA THR A 70 8.44 9.46 3.28
C THR A 70 9.58 9.18 4.24
N LEU A 71 9.25 8.96 5.52
CA LEU A 71 10.19 8.45 6.51
C LEU A 71 9.79 7.01 6.84
N ALA A 72 10.75 6.10 6.75
CA ALA A 72 10.55 4.69 7.09
C ALA A 72 11.59 4.26 8.13
N LEU A 73 11.18 3.39 9.03
CA LEU A 73 12.00 2.79 10.07
C LEU A 73 11.99 1.27 9.90
N GLU A 74 12.99 0.59 10.45
CA GLU A 74 13.03 -0.87 10.50
C GLU A 74 11.87 -1.43 11.34
N SER A 75 11.24 -2.48 10.83
CA SER A 75 10.17 -3.22 11.52
C SER A 75 10.57 -4.68 11.72
N CYS A 76 9.79 -5.41 12.51
CA CYS A 76 9.98 -6.84 12.70
C CYS A 76 9.41 -7.67 11.53
N SER A 77 9.76 -8.96 11.51
CA SER A 77 9.17 -9.95 10.58
C SER A 77 7.72 -10.27 10.95
N HIS A 78 6.96 -10.81 10.00
CA HIS A 78 5.59 -11.29 10.22
C HIS A 78 5.49 -12.48 11.20
N GLN A 79 6.60 -13.19 11.43
CA GLN A 79 6.71 -14.30 12.39
C GLN A 79 7.20 -13.84 13.77
N ASP A 80 7.59 -12.56 13.89
CA ASP A 80 8.08 -12.02 15.15
C ASP A 80 6.92 -11.85 16.15
N PRO A 81 7.11 -12.17 17.44
CA PRO A 81 6.08 -11.94 18.46
C PRO A 81 5.59 -10.48 18.52
N ASP A 82 6.43 -9.51 18.17
CA ASP A 82 6.07 -8.08 18.21
C ASP A 82 5.32 -7.60 16.97
N PHE A 83 5.10 -8.46 15.96
CA PHE A 83 4.42 -8.07 14.71
C PHE A 83 3.06 -7.42 14.95
N ILE A 84 2.27 -8.00 15.86
CA ILE A 84 0.95 -7.45 16.21
C ILE A 84 1.08 -6.07 16.87
N ALA A 85 2.11 -5.86 17.69
CA ALA A 85 2.37 -4.57 18.31
C ALA A 85 2.72 -3.50 17.25
N PHE A 86 3.52 -3.84 16.23
CA PHE A 86 3.78 -2.95 15.09
C PHE A 86 2.51 -2.63 14.30
N CYS A 87 1.62 -3.59 14.07
CA CYS A 87 0.32 -3.32 13.41
C CYS A 87 -0.56 -2.36 14.22
N VAL A 88 -0.61 -2.54 15.55
CA VAL A 88 -1.33 -1.62 16.45
C VAL A 88 -0.70 -0.24 16.43
N LEU A 89 0.62 -0.15 16.50
CA LEU A 89 1.36 1.12 16.43
C LEU A 89 1.07 1.87 15.12
N ASN A 90 1.11 1.19 13.98
CA ASN A 90 0.74 1.77 12.68
C ASN A 90 -0.71 2.28 12.67
N THR A 91 -1.63 1.52 13.26
CA THR A 91 -3.05 1.92 13.39
C THR A 91 -3.23 3.14 14.29
N MET A 92 -2.48 3.22 15.40
CA MET A 92 -2.53 4.35 16.35
C MET A 92 -1.90 5.63 15.79
N MET A 93 -0.80 5.49 15.03
CA MET A 93 -0.21 6.60 14.29
C MET A 93 -1.23 7.15 13.29
N GLY A 94 -1.88 6.24 12.56
CA GLY A 94 -2.94 6.57 11.60
C GLY A 94 -2.46 7.54 10.53
N GLY A 95 -3.35 8.44 10.10
CA GLY A 95 -3.10 9.37 9.02
C GLY A 95 -4.33 9.51 8.13
N GLY A 96 -4.20 10.26 7.03
CA GLY A 96 -5.27 10.48 6.07
C GLY A 96 -4.97 11.65 5.13
N GLY A 97 -5.80 11.84 4.11
CA GLY A 97 -5.78 13.07 3.34
C GLY A 97 -6.46 14.21 4.11
N SER A 98 -5.99 15.44 3.94
CA SER A 98 -6.60 16.65 4.54
C SER A 98 -8.09 16.78 4.18
N PHE A 99 -8.52 16.23 3.03
CA PHE A 99 -9.90 16.24 2.55
C PHE A 99 -10.76 15.05 3.01
N SER A 100 -10.22 14.13 3.83
CA SER A 100 -10.99 13.01 4.36
C SER A 100 -11.80 13.42 5.60
N ALA A 101 -12.64 14.45 5.45
CA ALA A 101 -13.77 14.69 6.35
C ALA A 101 -14.84 13.62 6.06
N GLY A 102 -14.60 12.39 6.53
CA GLY A 102 -15.57 11.30 6.46
C GLY A 102 -16.04 10.90 7.85
N GLY A 103 -17.18 10.20 7.90
CA GLY A 103 -17.88 9.84 9.13
C GLY A 103 -17.07 9.07 10.19
N PRO A 104 -17.67 8.82 11.37
CA PRO A 104 -17.00 8.19 12.50
C PRO A 104 -16.36 6.85 12.11
N GLY A 105 -15.13 6.61 12.59
CA GLY A 105 -14.38 5.37 12.35
C GLY A 105 -13.23 5.47 11.33
N LYS A 106 -13.05 6.61 10.66
CA LYS A 106 -11.93 6.81 9.70
C LYS A 106 -10.59 7.23 10.31
N GLY A 107 -10.44 7.13 11.63
CA GLY A 107 -9.19 7.50 12.30
C GLY A 107 -9.00 9.01 12.55
N MET A 108 -10.08 9.79 12.63
CA MET A 108 -10.02 11.24 12.94
C MET A 108 -9.36 11.57 14.30
N TYR A 109 -9.25 10.59 15.20
CA TYR A 109 -8.61 10.75 16.52
C TYR A 109 -7.21 10.13 16.58
N THR A 110 -6.65 9.69 15.44
CA THR A 110 -5.29 9.15 15.39
C THR A 110 -4.25 10.25 15.58
N ARG A 111 -3.07 9.88 16.07
CA ARG A 111 -2.03 10.85 16.51
C ARG A 111 -1.59 11.80 15.38
N LEU A 112 -1.39 11.29 14.16
CA LEU A 112 -0.98 12.12 13.04
C LEU A 112 -2.11 13.03 12.54
N TYR A 113 -3.36 12.54 12.56
CA TYR A 113 -4.50 13.35 12.16
C TYR A 113 -4.71 14.55 13.09
N THR A 114 -4.67 14.33 14.41
CA THR A 114 -4.90 15.42 15.38
C THR A 114 -3.75 16.42 15.44
N ASN A 115 -2.50 15.97 15.31
CA ASN A 115 -1.34 16.82 15.54
C ASN A 115 -0.79 17.49 14.27
N VAL A 116 -1.06 16.91 13.09
CA VAL A 116 -0.61 17.46 11.81
C VAL A 116 -1.79 18.08 11.07
N LEU A 117 -2.78 17.26 10.69
CA LEU A 117 -3.87 17.69 9.80
C LEU A 117 -4.87 18.64 10.47
N ASN A 118 -5.12 18.50 11.78
CA ASN A 118 -6.08 19.35 12.51
C ASN A 118 -5.47 20.63 13.10
N ARG A 119 -4.14 20.78 13.04
CA ARG A 119 -3.43 21.89 13.70
C ARG A 119 -2.71 22.80 12.72
N TYR A 120 -2.28 22.25 11.59
CA TYR A 120 -1.54 22.96 10.55
C TYR A 120 -2.26 22.71 9.23
N HIS A 121 -3.22 23.57 8.89
CA HIS A 121 -3.99 23.58 7.64
C HIS A 121 -3.56 24.74 6.75
#